data_AF-K2FGD6-F1
#
_entry.id   AF-K2FGD6-F1
#
_cell.length_a   1.000
_cell.length_b   1.000
_cell.length_c   1.000
_cell.angle_alpha   90.00
_cell.angle_beta   90.00
_cell.angle_gamma   90.00
#
_symmetry.space_group_name_H-M   'P 1'
#
loop_
_entity.id
_entity.type
_entity.pdbx_description
1 polymer ?
#
loop_
_entity_poly.entity_id
_entity_poly.type
_entity_poly.pdbx_seq_one_letter_code
_entity_poly.pdbx_strand_id
1 'polypeptide(L)'
;IVEVEKLYPLPGAGNAAEVATKISTSYFDACRMWRNLAQDMGRIALHHLVVTPTMGWDDAVQQSLKALEAFSTEYGALPDLIKADNLMMRQDGTLVFSDPVFME
;
A
#
# COMPACT_ATOMS: atom_id res chain seq x y z
N ILE A 1 -15.64 -21.34 -14.45
CA ILE A 1 -15.75 -19.94 -14.91
C ILE A 1 -14.73 -19.16 -14.09
N VAL A 2 -13.82 -18.43 -14.73
CA VAL A 2 -12.91 -17.51 -14.02
C VAL A 2 -13.71 -16.24 -13.79
N GLU A 3 -14.10 -15.96 -12.54
CA GLU A 3 -14.68 -14.67 -12.19
C GLU A 3 -13.56 -13.62 -12.20
N VAL A 4 -13.70 -12.62 -13.07
CA VAL A 4 -12.79 -11.48 -13.11
C VAL A 4 -13.45 -10.37 -12.31
N GLU A 5 -12.97 -10.12 -11.09
CA GLU A 5 -13.42 -9.00 -10.29
C GLU A 5 -13.03 -7.68 -10.99
N LYS A 6 -14.01 -6.77 -11.18
CA LYS A 6 -13.77 -5.48 -11.79
C LYS A 6 -13.27 -4.48 -10.74
N LEU A 7 -12.06 -3.97 -10.96
CA LEU A 7 -11.49 -2.87 -10.19
C LEU A 7 -11.75 -1.53 -10.87
N TYR A 8 -11.93 -0.49 -10.04
CA TYR A 8 -12.19 0.88 -10.45
C TYR A 8 -11.01 1.76 -10.05
N PRO A 9 -10.65 2.79 -10.84
CA PRO A 9 -9.69 3.79 -10.39
C PRO A 9 -10.21 4.51 -9.15
N LEU A 10 -9.28 5.04 -8.35
CA LEU A 10 -9.66 5.85 -7.19
C LEU A 10 -10.47 7.08 -7.64
N PRO A 11 -11.56 7.40 -6.96
CA PRO A 11 -12.28 8.64 -7.21
C PRO A 11 -11.38 9.84 -6.86
N GLY A 12 -11.58 10.99 -7.51
CA GLY A 12 -10.79 12.19 -7.21
C GLY A 12 -11.03 12.82 -5.83
N ALA A 13 -12.01 12.32 -5.08
CA ALA A 13 -12.36 12.78 -3.74
C ALA A 13 -13.08 11.68 -2.93
N GLY A 14 -13.18 11.87 -1.60
CA GLY A 14 -13.85 10.97 -0.67
C GLY A 14 -12.89 10.11 0.14
N ASN A 15 -13.43 9.35 1.10
CA ASN A 15 -12.65 8.63 2.10
C ASN A 15 -11.58 7.69 1.49
N ALA A 16 -11.95 6.92 0.46
CA ALA A 16 -11.01 6.02 -0.22
C ALA A 16 -9.83 6.78 -0.85
N ALA A 17 -10.10 7.93 -1.48
CA ALA A 17 -9.09 8.78 -2.08
C ALA A 17 -8.17 9.41 -1.03
N GLU A 18 -8.73 9.85 0.09
CA GLU A 18 -7.98 10.43 1.22
C GLU A 18 -7.05 9.40 1.86
N VAL A 19 -7.57 8.19 2.14
CA VAL A 19 -6.77 7.09 2.70
C VAL A 19 -5.68 6.67 1.72
N ALA A 20 -6.00 6.49 0.44
CA ALA A 20 -5.02 6.16 -0.59
C ALA A 20 -3.92 7.22 -0.74
N THR A 21 -4.29 8.50 -0.72
CA THR A 21 -3.33 9.61 -0.78
C THR A 21 -2.42 9.62 0.44
N LYS A 22 -2.98 9.39 1.63
CA LYS A 22 -2.20 9.32 2.87
C LYS A 22 -1.23 8.14 2.85
N ILE A 23 -1.67 6.95 2.43
CA ILE A 23 -0.80 5.76 2.33
C ILE A 23 0.35 6.01 1.34
N SER A 24 0.04 6.44 0.12
CA SER A 24 1.05 6.66 -0.93
C SER A 24 2.06 7.75 -0.55
N THR A 25 1.59 8.88 0.01
CA THR A 25 2.45 9.98 0.46
C THR A 25 3.36 9.54 1.61
N SER A 26 2.79 8.92 2.66
CA SER A 26 3.58 8.43 3.79
C SER A 26 4.60 7.39 3.36
N TYR A 27 4.23 6.48 2.45
CA TYR A 27 5.14 5.47 1.93
C TYR A 27 6.29 6.09 1.15
N PHE A 28 5.99 7.04 0.28
CA PHE A 28 7.01 7.74 -0.51
C PHE A 28 7.98 8.54 0.38
N ASP A 29 7.47 9.21 1.42
CA ASP A 29 8.31 9.91 2.39
C ASP A 29 9.20 8.93 3.18
N ALA A 30 8.67 7.78 3.57
CA ALA A 30 9.45 6.72 4.21
C ALA A 30 10.53 6.16 3.25
N CYS A 31 10.21 5.91 1.98
CA CYS A 31 11.19 5.51 0.97
C CYS A 31 12.33 6.53 0.85
N ARG A 32 12.03 7.84 0.90
CA ARG A 32 13.06 8.90 0.89
C ARG A 32 13.97 8.85 2.12
N MET A 33 13.44 8.51 3.30
CA MET A 33 14.24 8.33 4.52
C MET A 33 15.20 7.16 4.40
N TRP A 34 14.75 6.06 3.79
CA TRP A 34 15.50 4.80 3.69
C TRP A 34 16.24 4.63 2.36
N ARG A 35 16.36 5.67 1.55
CA ARG A 35 16.92 5.63 0.17
C ARG A 35 18.31 4.98 0.07
N ASN A 36 19.11 5.06 1.13
CA ASN A 36 20.47 4.51 1.15
C ASN A 36 20.49 2.98 1.30
N LEU A 37 19.35 2.34 1.56
CA LEU A 37 19.21 0.90 1.73
C LEU A 37 18.69 0.19 0.45
N ALA A 38 18.66 0.91 -0.67
CA ALA A 38 18.40 0.44 -2.03
C ALA A 38 17.37 -0.72 -2.14
N GLN A 39 17.82 -1.97 -2.11
CA GLN A 39 16.98 -3.17 -2.26
C GLN A 39 15.96 -3.33 -1.13
N ASP A 40 16.31 -2.94 0.10
CA ASP A 40 15.43 -3.05 1.27
C ASP A 40 14.57 -1.80 1.51
N MET A 41 14.81 -0.72 0.75
CA MET A 41 14.17 0.58 0.97
C MET A 41 12.64 0.46 1.06
N GLY A 42 12.03 -0.22 0.08
CA GLY A 42 10.58 -0.33 0.00
C GLY A 42 9.96 -1.18 1.12
N ARG A 43 10.66 -2.24 1.54
CA ARG A 43 10.23 -3.10 2.65
C ARG A 43 10.33 -2.36 3.98
N ILE A 44 11.42 -1.63 4.20
CA ILE A 44 11.61 -0.83 5.42
C ILE A 44 10.61 0.33 5.47
N ALA A 45 10.31 0.95 4.32
CA ALA A 45 9.26 1.95 4.23
C ALA A 45 7.88 1.39 4.62
N LEU A 46 7.51 0.20 4.13
CA LEU A 46 6.25 -0.44 4.51
C LEU A 46 6.21 -0.76 6.02
N HIS A 47 7.28 -1.34 6.56
CA HIS A 47 7.42 -1.57 8.00
C HIS A 47 7.25 -0.28 8.80
N HIS A 48 7.88 0.80 8.35
CA HIS A 48 7.79 2.11 8.98
C HIS A 48 6.33 2.62 9.06
N LEU A 49 5.53 2.40 8.01
CA LEU A 49 4.10 2.76 8.02
C LEU A 49 3.31 1.96 9.06
N VAL A 50 3.66 0.69 9.26
CA VAL A 50 2.99 -0.22 10.20
C VAL A 50 3.32 0.12 11.66
N VAL A 51 4.58 0.40 11.98
CA VAL A 51 5.04 0.52 13.38
C VAL A 51 5.05 1.96 13.91
N THR A 52 4.88 2.96 13.04
CA THR A 52 4.99 4.37 13.44
C THR A 52 3.65 4.89 14.00
N PRO A 53 3.54 5.16 15.31
CA PRO A 53 2.27 5.50 15.94
C PRO A 53 1.78 6.91 15.58
N THR A 54 2.65 7.80 15.08
CA THR A 54 2.27 9.17 14.68
C THR A 54 1.47 9.22 13.38
N MET A 55 1.30 8.10 12.68
CA MET A 55 0.55 8.08 11.43
C MET A 55 -0.96 8.18 11.64
N GLY A 56 -1.48 7.85 12.84
CA GLY A 56 -2.91 7.98 13.15
C GLY A 56 -3.80 7.24 12.15
N TRP A 57 -3.45 6.00 11.83
CA TRP A 57 -4.32 5.10 11.05
C TRP A 57 -5.53 4.72 11.90
N ASP A 58 -6.67 4.53 11.25
CA ASP A 58 -7.76 3.79 11.90
C ASP A 58 -7.38 2.31 12.06
N ASP A 59 -8.12 1.59 12.89
CA ASP A 59 -7.83 0.18 13.20
C ASP A 59 -7.87 -0.72 11.95
N ALA A 60 -8.75 -0.44 10.99
CA ALA A 60 -8.90 -1.24 9.79
C ALA A 60 -7.68 -1.07 8.87
N VAL A 61 -7.27 0.17 8.60
CA VAL A 61 -6.07 0.49 7.81
C VAL A 61 -4.82 -0.06 8.49
N GLN A 62 -4.72 0.07 9.81
CA GLN A 62 -3.60 -0.48 10.58
C GLN A 62 -3.50 -2.00 10.45
N GLN A 63 -4.62 -2.72 10.47
CA GLN A 63 -4.66 -4.17 10.25
C GLN A 63 -4.34 -4.54 8.81
N SER A 64 -4.85 -3.79 7.83
CA SER A 64 -4.55 -4.01 6.41
C SER A 64 -3.06 -3.81 6.10
N LEU A 65 -2.42 -2.77 6.65
CA LEU A 65 -0.98 -2.53 6.47
C LEU A 65 -0.13 -3.66 7.09
N LYS A 66 -0.53 -4.18 8.27
CA LYS A 66 0.12 -5.34 8.89
C LYS A 66 -0.02 -6.60 8.03
N ALA A 67 -1.21 -6.84 7.49
CA ALA A 67 -1.44 -7.96 6.58
C ALA A 67 -0.60 -7.83 5.29
N LEU A 68 -0.46 -6.61 4.77
CA LEU A 68 0.36 -6.31 3.60
C LEU A 68 1.85 -6.55 3.85
N GLU A 69 2.35 -6.15 5.01
CA GLU A 69 3.73 -6.40 5.45
C GLU A 69 4.01 -7.91 5.57
N ALA A 70 3.08 -8.65 6.20
CA ALA A 70 3.18 -10.10 6.34
C ALA A 70 3.20 -10.78 4.96
N PHE A 71 2.27 -10.40 4.07
CA PHE A 71 2.23 -10.87 2.68
C PHE A 71 3.53 -10.57 1.95
N SER A 72 4.07 -9.35 2.08
CA SER A 72 5.30 -8.97 1.39
C SER A 72 6.51 -9.80 1.83
N THR A 73 6.54 -10.15 3.11
CA THR A 73 7.59 -11.01 3.67
C THR A 73 7.42 -12.47 3.24
N GLU A 74 6.20 -12.99 3.25
CA GLU A 74 5.90 -14.39 2.91
C GLU A 74 6.13 -14.70 1.43
N TYR A 75 5.74 -13.77 0.54
CA TYR A 75 5.75 -13.99 -0.91
C TYR A 75 6.93 -13.30 -1.62
N GLY A 76 7.79 -12.57 -0.89
CA GLY A 76 8.87 -11.79 -1.49
C GLY A 76 8.35 -10.74 -2.49
N ALA A 77 7.15 -10.22 -2.26
CA ALA A 77 6.44 -9.37 -3.20
C ALA A 77 6.03 -8.06 -2.53
N LEU A 78 6.47 -6.92 -3.05
CA LEU A 78 6.12 -5.61 -2.53
C LEU A 78 5.14 -4.93 -3.47
N PRO A 79 3.93 -4.55 -3.02
CA PRO A 79 3.04 -3.74 -3.86
C PRO A 79 3.72 -2.43 -4.24
N ASP A 80 3.63 -2.04 -5.50
CA ASP A 80 4.10 -0.70 -5.90
C ASP A 80 3.06 0.34 -5.46
N LEU A 81 3.32 0.92 -4.29
CA LEU A 81 2.51 1.94 -3.63
C LEU A 81 2.74 3.36 -4.18
N ILE A 82 3.72 3.53 -5.07
CA ILE A 82 4.11 4.85 -5.62
C ILE A 82 3.35 5.12 -6.92
N LYS A 83 3.08 4.08 -7.72
CA LYS A 83 2.34 4.21 -8.96
C LYS A 83 0.84 4.41 -8.67
N ALA A 84 0.34 5.59 -9.05
CA ALA A 84 -1.03 6.02 -8.76
C ALA A 84 -2.11 5.05 -9.26
N ASP A 85 -1.86 4.35 -10.37
CA ASP A 85 -2.81 3.42 -10.99
C ASP A 85 -2.78 2.01 -10.35
N ASN A 86 -1.87 1.76 -9.42
CA ASN A 86 -1.74 0.45 -8.79
C ASN A 86 -2.57 0.30 -7.51
N LEU A 87 -3.05 1.42 -6.94
CA LEU A 87 -4.02 1.40 -5.87
C LEU A 87 -5.40 1.65 -6.46
N MET A 88 -6.19 0.59 -6.52
CA MET A 88 -7.51 0.55 -7.13
C MET A 88 -8.58 0.35 -6.07
N MET A 89 -9.84 0.39 -6.48
CA MET A 89 -10.98 0.28 -5.58
C MET A 89 -11.99 -0.74 -6.09
N ARG A 90 -12.57 -1.53 -5.19
CA ARG A 90 -13.77 -2.33 -5.44
C ARG A 90 -15.02 -1.47 -5.52
N GLN A 91 -16.12 -2.04 -6.01
CA GLN A 91 -17.41 -1.35 -6.03
C GLN A 91 -17.89 -0.93 -4.64
N ASP A 92 -17.51 -1.66 -3.59
CA ASP A 92 -17.87 -1.37 -2.19
C ASP A 92 -16.98 -0.32 -1.51
N GLY A 93 -15.96 0.21 -2.22
CA GLY A 93 -15.01 1.17 -1.67
C GLY A 93 -13.73 0.58 -1.06
N THR A 94 -13.59 -0.75 -1.05
CA THR A 94 -12.38 -1.41 -0.56
C THR A 94 -11.19 -1.12 -1.47
N LEU A 95 -10.07 -0.71 -0.88
CA LEU A 95 -8.82 -0.48 -1.58
C LEU A 95 -8.11 -1.80 -1.93
N VAL A 96 -7.56 -1.90 -3.14
CA VAL A 96 -6.90 -3.09 -3.66
C VAL A 96 -5.60 -2.70 -4.36
N PHE A 97 -4.48 -3.34 -4.00
CA PHE A 97 -3.23 -3.23 -4.74
C PHE A 97 -3.28 -4.16 -5.95
N SER A 98 -3.20 -3.60 -7.15
CA SER A 98 -3.42 -4.35 -8.40
C SER A 98 -2.15 -4.96 -9.00
N ASP A 99 -0.96 -4.49 -8.59
CA ASP A 99 0.30 -4.91 -9.20
C ASP A 99 1.42 -5.04 -8.14
N PRO A 100 1.77 -6.28 -7.73
CA PRO A 100 2.91 -6.53 -6.86
C PRO A 100 4.23 -6.58 -7.66
N VAL A 101 5.29 -5.99 -7.09
CA VAL A 101 6.67 -6.10 -7.57
C VAL A 101 7.35 -7.25 -6.82
N PHE A 102 7.82 -8.25 -7.55
CA PHE A 102 8.57 -9.37 -6.95
C PHE A 102 10.02 -8.95 -6.71
N MET A 103 10.52 -9.26 -5.51
CA MET A 103 11.89 -9.01 -5.08
C MET A 103 12.67 -10.32 -5.24
N GLU A 104 13.54 -10.41 -6.25
CA GLU A 104 14.47 -11.53 -6.47
C GLU A 104 15.66 -11.50 -5.50
#